data_AF-A0A124C4G5-F1
#
_entry.id   AF-A0A124C4G5-F1
#
_cell.length_a   1.000
_cell.length_b   1.000
_cell.length_c   1.000
_cell.angle_alpha   90.00
_cell.angle_beta   90.00
_cell.angle_gamma   90.00
#
_symmetry.space_group_name_H-M   'P 1'
#
loop_
_entity.id
_entity.type
_entity.pdbx_description
1 polymer ?
#
loop_
_entity_poly.entity_id
_entity_poly.type
_entity_poly.pdbx_seq_one_letter_code
_entity_poly.pdbx_strand_id
1 'polypeptide(L)'
;MSDINLGPILSSINNLERQLERSVRSLGGQIEQVDGEVRDVKAVQAQTKDRLEVLYDKFLEFVGRTERIAAAQRAETRIVRINDEVEHKYGHHKVVRRTATGILQAFDTGLVQEETVRQVSEELMIQTPRYWLAPALVGLAAWAGDDEALCARAVEEAFRRSTSKTSLFFALILRRQGRQDASLRWLRHYLEGQDPRVLGREFQVILECVSQGAFGPPGRRLLTRTLEEWRKRLLDDDAVRAAQAGRWRQEIDSLRAPSAAADFPRLAEVCPQWAALDDVLARARAHEALLSRFRTLMESEILPAHNLEDTVDDILDNLVRNSDEEELPLQRELMLNQAIVRHDGDEEAARREADMRSEALEETRNYLSVQSVAALDPEAVGASPAAQRVAVASCQEWFAQAHAGFSRDYRAAVPPKIEIALRNTYGIGQGTQRFKLTTWTKPLTDDLPDLEASLTRHWSGYVDMYVKSLAYDYRSSLALLGAAVTAILVVFLGVHVGFALIAALAVGGTWGIVLHNRADAARTAQEQARELLSRHMTEAIGRLRGAHAELTDWQQQYWAADFVEAEARTFIASLNTATGAPSPFEGRVVGADD
;
A
#
# COMPACT_ATOMS: atom_id res chain seq x y z
N MET A 1 -107.02 -12.41 29.81
CA MET A 1 -105.80 -11.75 29.29
C MET A 1 -105.43 -12.48 28.02
N SER A 2 -105.43 -11.79 26.88
CA SER A 2 -105.04 -12.36 25.58
C SER A 2 -103.52 -12.31 25.48
N ASP A 3 -102.89 -13.47 25.29
CA ASP A 3 -101.48 -13.54 24.93
C ASP A 3 -101.25 -12.86 23.58
N ILE A 4 -100.22 -12.03 23.53
CA ILE A 4 -99.75 -11.37 22.30
C ILE A 4 -98.97 -12.41 21.50
N ASN A 5 -99.43 -12.71 20.28
CA ASN A 5 -98.81 -13.68 19.39
C ASN A 5 -97.56 -13.07 18.72
N LEU A 6 -96.37 -13.37 19.25
CA LEU A 6 -95.07 -12.88 18.80
C LEU A 6 -94.49 -13.65 17.59
N GLY A 7 -95.23 -14.62 17.04
CA GLY A 7 -94.79 -15.47 15.92
C GLY A 7 -94.29 -14.73 14.67
N PRO A 8 -94.95 -13.64 14.21
CA PRO A 8 -94.50 -12.90 13.03
C PRO A 8 -93.14 -12.23 13.24
N ILE A 9 -92.89 -11.67 14.43
CA ILE A 9 -91.64 -10.97 14.78
C ILE A 9 -90.49 -11.97 14.91
N LEU A 10 -90.73 -13.14 15.51
CA LEU A 10 -89.74 -14.21 15.56
C LEU A 10 -89.39 -14.74 14.16
N SER A 11 -90.37 -14.82 13.25
CA SER A 11 -90.13 -15.27 11.88
C SER A 11 -89.33 -14.26 11.04
N SER A 12 -89.56 -12.95 11.23
CA SER A 12 -88.81 -11.91 10.53
C SER A 12 -87.39 -11.75 11.09
N ILE A 13 -87.20 -11.92 12.41
CA ILE A 13 -85.87 -11.99 13.03
C ILE A 13 -85.08 -13.20 12.49
N ASN A 14 -85.69 -14.40 12.44
CA ASN A 14 -85.03 -15.60 11.89
C ASN A 14 -84.74 -15.50 10.38
N ASN A 15 -85.52 -14.72 9.63
CA ASN A 15 -85.25 -14.47 8.21
C ASN A 15 -84.13 -13.43 8.02
N LEU A 16 -84.09 -12.39 8.85
CA LEU A 16 -82.99 -11.42 8.90
C LEU A 16 -81.68 -12.09 9.32
N GLU A 17 -81.70 -12.96 10.32
CA GLU A 17 -80.53 -13.71 10.76
C GLU A 17 -80.00 -14.61 9.64
N ARG A 18 -80.88 -15.35 8.94
CA ARG A 18 -80.49 -16.19 7.79
C ARG A 18 -80.04 -15.38 6.58
N GLN A 19 -80.49 -14.15 6.41
CA GLN A 19 -80.04 -13.27 5.33
C GLN A 19 -78.69 -12.64 5.68
N LEU A 20 -78.51 -12.24 6.94
CA LEU A 20 -77.25 -11.73 7.48
C LEU A 20 -76.16 -12.81 7.42
N GLU A 21 -76.46 -14.04 7.81
CA GLU A 21 -75.50 -15.16 7.69
C GLU A 21 -75.08 -15.44 6.25
N ARG A 22 -76.02 -15.31 5.29
CA ARG A 22 -75.71 -15.50 3.87
C ARG A 22 -74.87 -14.35 3.32
N SER A 23 -75.18 -13.12 3.70
CA SER A 23 -74.39 -11.94 3.35
C SER A 23 -73.00 -11.98 3.99
N VAL A 24 -72.89 -12.41 5.25
CA VAL A 24 -71.60 -12.56 5.96
C VAL A 24 -70.77 -13.69 5.34
N ARG A 25 -71.38 -14.82 4.96
CA ARG A 25 -70.66 -15.89 4.24
C ARG A 25 -70.24 -15.47 2.84
N SER A 26 -71.08 -14.74 2.12
CA SER A 26 -70.75 -14.20 0.79
C SER A 26 -69.65 -13.13 0.86
N LEU A 27 -69.69 -12.26 1.87
CA LEU A 27 -68.65 -11.27 2.13
C LEU A 27 -67.35 -11.95 2.56
N GLY A 28 -67.43 -13.01 3.37
CA GLY A 28 -66.27 -13.83 3.73
C GLY A 28 -65.58 -14.42 2.50
N GLY A 29 -66.34 -15.00 1.57
CA GLY A 29 -65.79 -15.54 0.31
C GLY A 29 -65.25 -14.46 -0.63
N GLN A 30 -65.89 -13.29 -0.72
CA GLN A 30 -65.38 -12.16 -1.51
C GLN A 30 -64.10 -11.56 -0.89
N ILE A 31 -64.01 -11.50 0.43
CA ILE A 31 -62.80 -11.04 1.14
C ILE A 31 -61.65 -12.02 0.94
N GLU A 32 -61.88 -13.34 0.95
CA GLU A 32 -60.86 -14.34 0.64
C GLU A 32 -60.37 -14.24 -0.81
N GLN A 33 -61.28 -14.00 -1.76
CA GLN A 33 -60.90 -13.80 -3.17
C GLN A 33 -60.10 -12.51 -3.36
N VAL A 34 -60.53 -11.40 -2.75
CA VAL A 34 -59.81 -10.12 -2.80
C VAL A 34 -58.45 -10.22 -2.10
N ASP A 35 -58.33 -10.96 -1.00
CA ASP A 35 -57.03 -11.19 -0.35
C ASP A 35 -56.09 -12.02 -1.22
N GLY A 36 -56.63 -12.97 -1.99
CA GLY A 36 -55.90 -13.70 -3.04
C GLY A 36 -55.41 -12.79 -4.17
N GLU A 37 -56.30 -12.01 -4.77
CA GLU A 37 -55.95 -11.05 -5.84
C GLU A 37 -54.96 -9.97 -5.35
N VAL A 38 -55.08 -9.50 -4.11
CA VAL A 38 -54.13 -8.55 -3.51
C VAL A 38 -52.75 -9.18 -3.27
N ARG A 39 -52.67 -10.46 -2.91
CA ARG A 39 -51.38 -11.18 -2.82
C ARG A 39 -50.72 -11.34 -4.20
N ASP A 40 -51.51 -11.66 -5.22
CA ASP A 40 -51.01 -11.77 -6.60
C ASP A 40 -50.54 -10.41 -7.14
N VAL A 41 -51.28 -9.33 -6.87
CA VAL A 41 -50.86 -7.96 -7.21
C VAL A 41 -49.57 -7.58 -6.49
N LYS A 42 -49.43 -7.91 -5.19
CA LYS A 42 -48.17 -7.68 -4.45
C LYS A 42 -47.01 -8.47 -5.03
N ALA A 43 -47.24 -9.71 -5.46
CA ALA A 43 -46.21 -10.54 -6.09
C ALA A 43 -45.78 -9.99 -7.46
N VAL A 44 -46.73 -9.56 -8.30
CA VAL A 44 -46.45 -8.91 -9.59
C VAL A 44 -45.76 -7.56 -9.40
N GLN A 45 -46.15 -6.78 -8.38
CA GLN A 45 -45.49 -5.52 -8.05
C GLN A 45 -44.03 -5.74 -7.61
N ALA A 46 -43.77 -6.74 -6.75
CA ALA A 46 -42.42 -7.12 -6.36
C ALA A 46 -41.59 -7.56 -7.57
N GLN A 47 -42.12 -8.44 -8.42
CA GLN A 47 -41.44 -8.91 -9.63
C GLN A 47 -41.17 -7.77 -10.62
N THR A 48 -42.08 -6.80 -10.75
CA THR A 48 -41.90 -5.64 -11.61
C THR A 48 -40.80 -4.72 -11.06
N LYS A 49 -40.74 -4.54 -9.74
CA LYS A 49 -39.67 -3.79 -9.09
C LYS A 49 -38.30 -4.44 -9.34
N ASP A 50 -38.19 -5.76 -9.15
CA ASP A 50 -36.95 -6.49 -9.42
C ASP A 50 -36.52 -6.38 -10.89
N ARG A 51 -37.47 -6.46 -11.84
CA ARG A 51 -37.18 -6.28 -13.27
C ARG A 51 -36.75 -4.86 -13.61
N LEU A 52 -37.31 -3.85 -12.94
CA LEU A 52 -36.92 -2.45 -13.11
C LEU A 52 -35.53 -2.18 -12.54
N GLU A 53 -35.18 -2.78 -11.40
CA GLU A 53 -33.81 -2.72 -10.86
C GLU A 53 -32.81 -3.35 -11.85
N VAL A 54 -33.08 -4.55 -12.37
CA VAL A 54 -32.23 -5.19 -13.38
C VAL A 54 -32.15 -4.38 -14.68
N LEU A 55 -33.25 -3.75 -15.11
CA LEU A 55 -33.25 -2.91 -16.30
C LEU A 55 -32.45 -1.63 -16.08
N TYR A 56 -32.57 -1.02 -14.90
CA TYR A 56 -31.80 0.15 -14.50
C TYR A 56 -30.31 -0.16 -14.48
N ASP A 57 -29.90 -1.29 -13.89
CA ASP A 57 -28.50 -1.73 -13.87
C ASP A 57 -27.96 -1.96 -15.27
N LYS A 58 -28.71 -2.64 -16.14
CA LYS A 58 -28.33 -2.85 -17.55
C LYS A 58 -28.28 -1.54 -18.34
N PHE A 59 -29.15 -0.59 -18.03
CA PHE A 59 -29.14 0.73 -18.66
C PHE A 59 -27.90 1.51 -18.24
N LEU A 60 -27.53 1.51 -16.96
CA LEU A 60 -26.29 2.11 -16.48
C LEU A 60 -25.06 1.46 -17.12
N GLU A 61 -25.05 0.13 -17.24
CA GLU A 61 -23.97 -0.60 -17.95
C GLU A 61 -23.89 -0.20 -19.43
N PHE A 62 -25.03 -0.12 -20.11
CA PHE A 62 -25.10 0.29 -21.51
C PHE A 62 -24.65 1.74 -21.73
N VAL A 63 -25.08 2.67 -20.86
CA VAL A 63 -24.64 4.08 -20.90
C VAL A 63 -23.13 4.13 -20.68
N GLY A 64 -22.60 3.46 -19.66
CA GLY A 64 -21.17 3.42 -19.39
C GLY A 64 -20.37 2.83 -20.55
N ARG A 65 -20.86 1.76 -21.19
CA ARG A 65 -20.21 1.19 -22.38
C ARG A 65 -20.24 2.13 -23.58
N THR A 66 -21.35 2.84 -23.79
CA THR A 66 -21.49 3.79 -24.90
C THR A 66 -20.58 5.00 -24.71
N GLU A 67 -20.49 5.52 -23.48
CA GLU A 67 -19.57 6.60 -23.12
C GLU A 67 -18.11 6.21 -23.35
N ARG A 68 -17.71 4.99 -22.94
CA ARG A 68 -16.37 4.44 -23.20
C ARG A 68 -16.06 4.33 -24.70
N ILE A 69 -16.95 3.74 -25.49
CA ILE A 69 -16.78 3.65 -26.95
C ILE A 69 -16.64 5.05 -27.56
N ALA A 70 -17.48 6.00 -27.14
CA ALA A 70 -17.39 7.39 -27.62
C ALA A 70 -16.09 8.09 -27.18
N ALA A 71 -15.56 7.79 -26.00
CA ALA A 71 -14.27 8.28 -25.54
C ALA A 71 -13.12 7.71 -26.40
N ALA A 72 -13.11 6.40 -26.67
CA ALA A 72 -12.12 5.76 -27.54
C ALA A 72 -12.13 6.35 -28.96
N GLN A 73 -13.31 6.52 -29.58
CA GLN A 73 -13.43 7.12 -30.92
C GLN A 73 -12.98 8.58 -30.98
N ARG A 74 -13.29 9.38 -29.94
CA ARG A 74 -12.76 10.75 -29.81
C ARG A 74 -11.25 10.75 -29.67
N ALA A 75 -10.69 9.81 -28.90
CA ALA A 75 -9.25 9.68 -28.72
C ALA A 75 -8.54 9.29 -30.02
N GLU A 76 -9.06 8.34 -30.80
CA GLU A 76 -8.55 7.99 -32.14
C GLU A 76 -8.48 9.20 -33.07
N THR A 77 -9.55 10.00 -33.10
CA THR A 77 -9.59 11.23 -33.91
C THR A 77 -8.55 12.25 -33.44
N ARG A 78 -8.39 12.42 -32.11
CA ARG A 78 -7.39 13.33 -31.54
C ARG A 78 -5.96 12.86 -31.85
N ILE A 79 -5.68 11.55 -31.79
CA ILE A 79 -4.38 10.98 -32.13
C ILE A 79 -3.97 11.39 -33.55
N VAL A 80 -4.86 11.23 -34.53
CA VAL A 80 -4.58 11.61 -35.93
C VAL A 80 -4.26 13.11 -36.02
N ARG A 81 -5.12 13.95 -35.43
CA ARG A 81 -4.92 15.41 -35.43
C ARG A 81 -3.60 15.83 -34.79
N ILE A 82 -3.26 15.24 -33.64
CA ILE A 82 -2.00 15.56 -32.93
C ILE A 82 -0.81 15.12 -33.76
N ASN A 83 -0.85 13.94 -34.40
CA ASN A 83 0.22 13.50 -35.30
C ASN A 83 0.41 14.45 -36.48
N ASP A 84 -0.68 14.90 -37.12
CA ASP A 84 -0.62 15.88 -38.21
C ASP A 84 -0.01 17.21 -37.72
N GLU A 85 -0.39 17.67 -36.52
CA GLU A 85 0.15 18.88 -35.92
C GLU A 85 1.65 18.74 -35.58
N VAL A 86 2.07 17.59 -35.05
CA VAL A 86 3.49 17.28 -34.77
C VAL A 86 4.29 17.25 -36.07
N GLU A 87 3.80 16.59 -37.11
CA GLU A 87 4.51 16.52 -38.40
C GLU A 87 4.62 17.91 -39.04
N HIS A 88 3.54 18.72 -39.00
CA HIS A 88 3.55 20.07 -39.55
C HIS A 88 4.48 21.02 -38.80
N LYS A 89 4.49 20.99 -37.46
CA LYS A 89 5.30 21.92 -36.64
C LYS A 89 6.74 21.46 -36.47
N TYR A 90 6.98 20.15 -36.35
CA TYR A 90 8.24 19.59 -35.89
C TYR A 90 8.82 18.49 -36.82
N GLY A 91 8.17 18.20 -37.95
CA GLY A 91 8.70 17.25 -38.95
C GLY A 91 10.10 17.62 -39.42
N HIS A 92 10.40 18.91 -39.59
CA HIS A 92 11.75 19.37 -39.93
C HIS A 92 12.76 19.15 -38.80
N HIS A 93 12.38 19.24 -37.52
CA HIS A 93 13.29 18.93 -36.41
C HIS A 93 13.69 17.45 -36.45
N LYS A 94 12.72 16.55 -36.72
CA LYS A 94 12.99 15.11 -36.91
C LYS A 94 14.00 14.84 -38.03
N VAL A 95 13.93 15.59 -39.13
CA VAL A 95 14.91 15.51 -40.23
C VAL A 95 16.30 15.94 -39.74
N VAL A 96 16.42 17.08 -39.06
CA VAL A 96 17.70 17.56 -38.51
C VAL A 96 18.31 16.54 -37.54
N ARG A 97 17.50 15.97 -36.62
CA ARG A 97 17.95 14.94 -35.67
C ARG A 97 18.48 13.70 -36.38
N ARG A 98 17.75 13.19 -37.37
CA ARG A 98 18.18 12.03 -38.17
C ARG A 98 19.47 12.31 -38.93
N THR A 99 19.59 13.50 -39.51
CA THR A 99 20.78 13.90 -40.26
C THR A 99 21.98 14.13 -39.34
N ALA A 100 21.79 14.66 -38.13
CA ALA A 100 22.84 14.81 -37.12
C ALA A 100 23.46 13.45 -36.76
N THR A 101 22.65 12.44 -36.45
CA THR A 101 23.15 11.07 -36.23
C THR A 101 23.90 10.54 -37.46
N GLY A 102 23.36 10.76 -38.67
CA GLY A 102 24.04 10.36 -39.91
C GLY A 102 25.38 11.06 -40.13
N ILE A 103 25.49 12.35 -39.80
CA ILE A 103 26.75 13.11 -39.88
C ILE A 103 27.76 12.58 -38.85
N LEU A 104 27.34 12.31 -37.62
CA LEU A 104 28.20 11.76 -36.57
C LEU A 104 28.79 10.40 -36.99
N GLN A 105 27.94 9.49 -37.49
CA GLN A 105 28.37 8.18 -38.01
C GLN A 105 29.26 8.30 -39.26
N ALA A 106 28.96 9.26 -40.14
CA ALA A 106 29.74 9.51 -41.35
C ALA A 106 31.15 10.01 -41.06
N PHE A 107 31.32 10.85 -40.04
CA PHE A 107 32.64 11.31 -39.59
C PHE A 107 33.52 10.15 -39.11
N ASP A 108 32.95 9.13 -38.46
CA ASP A 108 33.73 7.98 -37.96
C ASP A 108 34.23 7.07 -39.07
N THR A 109 33.38 6.88 -40.08
CA THR A 109 33.73 6.01 -41.21
C THR A 109 34.65 6.71 -42.22
N GLY A 110 34.74 8.05 -42.16
CA GLY A 110 35.53 8.85 -43.10
C GLY A 110 35.04 8.77 -44.55
N LEU A 111 33.81 8.28 -44.78
CA LEU A 111 33.29 7.96 -46.11
C LEU A 111 32.62 9.16 -46.80
N VAL A 112 32.39 10.26 -46.09
CA VAL A 112 31.66 11.42 -46.60
C VAL A 112 32.61 12.59 -46.77
N GLN A 113 32.52 13.26 -47.93
CA GLN A 113 33.28 14.47 -48.21
C GLN A 113 32.80 15.62 -47.31
N GLU A 114 33.76 16.42 -46.82
CA GLU A 114 33.51 17.60 -46.00
C GLU A 114 32.53 18.58 -46.67
N GLU A 115 32.65 18.80 -47.99
CA GLU A 115 31.77 19.68 -48.77
C GLU A 115 30.30 19.22 -48.70
N THR A 116 30.06 17.91 -48.73
CA THR A 116 28.71 17.33 -48.59
C THR A 116 28.15 17.60 -47.20
N VAL A 117 28.95 17.41 -46.14
CA VAL A 117 28.52 17.67 -44.76
C VAL A 117 28.21 19.16 -44.57
N ARG A 118 29.03 20.05 -45.14
CA ARG A 118 28.81 21.50 -45.11
C ARG A 118 27.51 21.88 -45.82
N GLN A 119 27.32 21.41 -47.06
CA GLN A 119 26.12 21.71 -47.84
C GLN A 119 24.84 21.26 -47.12
N VAL A 120 24.82 20.03 -46.60
CA VAL A 120 23.66 19.48 -45.88
C VAL A 120 23.40 20.28 -44.59
N SER A 121 24.45 20.64 -43.84
CA SER A 121 24.30 21.42 -42.61
C SER A 121 23.75 22.83 -42.87
N GLU A 122 24.21 23.49 -43.93
CA GLU A 122 23.70 24.80 -44.35
C GLU A 122 22.24 24.74 -44.83
N GLU A 123 21.88 23.70 -45.60
CA GLU A 123 20.50 23.47 -46.02
C GLU A 123 19.57 23.27 -44.81
N LEU A 124 19.98 22.45 -43.84
CA LEU A 124 19.23 22.25 -42.60
C LEU A 124 19.05 23.56 -41.82
N MET A 125 20.07 24.41 -41.77
CA MET A 125 19.99 25.72 -41.13
C MET A 125 18.96 26.64 -41.80
N ILE A 126 18.86 26.60 -43.13
CA ILE A 126 17.85 27.36 -43.88
C ILE A 126 16.45 26.81 -43.61
N GLN A 127 16.28 25.48 -43.59
CA GLN A 127 14.99 24.82 -43.38
C GLN A 127 14.50 24.89 -41.94
N THR A 128 15.41 24.98 -40.96
CA THR A 128 15.09 24.99 -39.52
C THR A 128 15.74 26.16 -38.78
N PRO A 129 15.41 27.41 -39.14
CA PRO A 129 16.12 28.60 -38.66
C PRO A 129 15.90 28.90 -37.17
N ARG A 130 15.03 28.17 -36.47
CA ARG A 130 14.81 28.33 -35.02
C ARG A 130 15.40 27.20 -34.18
N TYR A 131 15.79 26.08 -34.79
CA TYR A 131 16.23 24.90 -34.06
C TYR A 131 17.69 25.02 -33.65
N TRP A 132 18.04 24.62 -32.42
CA TRP A 132 19.39 24.80 -31.85
C TRP A 132 20.44 23.89 -32.51
N LEU A 133 20.04 22.70 -32.96
CA LEU A 133 20.95 21.69 -33.48
C LEU A 133 21.45 22.05 -34.88
N ALA A 134 20.64 22.72 -35.70
CA ALA A 134 21.02 23.11 -37.05
C ALA A 134 22.30 23.99 -37.12
N PRO A 135 22.41 25.11 -36.38
CA PRO A 135 23.66 25.87 -36.32
C PRO A 135 24.78 25.11 -35.59
N ALA A 136 24.46 24.19 -34.68
CA ALA A 136 25.49 23.34 -34.06
C ALA A 136 26.14 22.38 -35.09
N LEU A 137 25.35 21.82 -36.01
CA LEU A 137 25.86 21.00 -37.13
C LEU A 137 26.69 21.84 -38.11
N VAL A 138 26.26 23.07 -38.42
CA VAL A 138 27.08 24.01 -39.22
C VAL A 138 28.41 24.28 -38.52
N GLY A 139 28.41 24.48 -37.21
CA GLY A 139 29.62 24.65 -36.42
C GLY A 139 30.53 23.42 -36.45
N LEU A 140 29.96 22.22 -36.36
CA LEU A 140 30.69 20.96 -36.46
C LEU A 140 31.31 20.76 -37.85
N ALA A 141 30.55 21.04 -38.91
CA ALA A 141 31.03 20.94 -40.28
C ALA A 141 32.16 21.96 -40.56
N ALA A 142 31.98 23.21 -40.12
CA ALA A 142 32.99 24.26 -40.23
C ALA A 142 34.26 23.94 -39.44
N TRP A 143 34.11 23.31 -38.26
CA TRP A 143 35.25 22.83 -37.47
C TRP A 143 36.01 21.72 -38.19
N ALA A 144 35.33 20.76 -38.80
CA ALA A 144 35.97 19.69 -39.58
C ALA A 144 36.69 20.21 -40.82
N GLY A 145 36.24 21.35 -41.38
CA GLY A 145 36.83 22.03 -42.53
C GLY A 145 37.83 23.15 -42.22
N ASP A 146 38.29 23.26 -40.96
CA ASP A 146 39.20 24.30 -40.50
C ASP A 146 38.73 25.76 -40.76
N ASP A 147 37.41 26.01 -40.88
CA ASP A 147 36.83 27.36 -40.98
C ASP A 147 36.48 27.89 -39.58
N GLU A 148 37.46 28.48 -38.91
CA GLU A 148 37.32 29.04 -37.57
C GLU A 148 36.25 30.15 -37.49
N ALA A 149 36.16 31.00 -38.52
CA ALA A 149 35.26 32.15 -38.51
C ALA A 149 33.79 31.71 -38.64
N LEU A 150 33.49 30.75 -39.51
CA LEU A 150 32.16 30.17 -39.63
C LEU A 150 31.82 29.36 -38.38
N CYS A 151 32.75 28.55 -37.87
CA CYS A 151 32.57 27.75 -36.67
C CYS A 151 32.18 28.62 -35.47
N ALA A 152 32.93 29.70 -35.20
CA ALA A 152 32.65 30.60 -34.09
C ALA A 152 31.24 31.23 -34.17
N ARG A 153 30.83 31.73 -35.34
CA ARG A 153 29.49 32.31 -35.55
C ARG A 153 28.39 31.27 -35.39
N ALA A 154 28.59 30.07 -35.91
CA ALA A 154 27.62 28.99 -35.85
C ALA A 154 27.43 28.48 -34.41
N VAL A 155 28.53 28.33 -33.66
CA VAL A 155 28.50 27.97 -32.23
C VAL A 155 27.79 29.05 -31.41
N GLU A 156 28.06 30.34 -31.67
CA GLU A 156 27.39 31.45 -30.99
C GLU A 156 25.87 31.43 -31.24
N GLU A 157 25.46 31.21 -32.49
CA GLU A 157 24.05 31.12 -32.85
C GLU A 157 23.36 29.90 -32.23
N ALA A 158 24.04 28.74 -32.17
CA ALA A 158 23.55 27.56 -31.45
C ALA A 158 23.38 27.85 -29.96
N PHE A 159 24.37 28.49 -29.34
CA PHE A 159 24.36 28.83 -27.91
C PHE A 159 23.24 29.82 -27.56
N ARG A 160 22.94 30.77 -28.45
CA ARG A 160 21.82 31.71 -28.32
C ARG A 160 20.45 31.01 -28.35
N ARG A 161 20.33 29.91 -29.09
CA ARG A 161 19.09 29.11 -29.18
C ARG A 161 18.93 28.16 -28.01
N SER A 162 19.98 27.47 -27.61
CA SER A 162 19.97 26.61 -26.42
C SER A 162 21.35 26.47 -25.80
N THR A 163 21.63 27.28 -24.79
CA THR A 163 22.91 27.25 -24.06
C THR A 163 23.21 25.86 -23.48
N SER A 164 22.22 25.24 -22.82
CA SER A 164 22.38 23.92 -22.19
C SER A 164 22.66 22.83 -23.22
N LYS A 165 21.83 22.69 -24.26
CA LYS A 165 21.97 21.61 -25.24
C LYS A 165 23.22 21.76 -26.09
N THR A 166 23.54 22.98 -26.51
CA THR A 166 24.78 23.25 -27.25
C THR A 166 26.01 22.92 -26.42
N SER A 167 26.04 23.33 -25.14
CA SER A 167 27.19 23.04 -24.27
C SER A 167 27.37 21.54 -24.04
N LEU A 168 26.26 20.81 -23.82
CA LEU A 168 26.29 19.37 -23.64
C LEU A 168 26.73 18.63 -24.92
N PHE A 169 26.17 19.02 -26.07
CA PHE A 169 26.51 18.44 -27.38
C PHE A 169 28.01 18.55 -27.68
N PHE A 170 28.59 19.75 -27.53
CA PHE A 170 30.03 19.92 -27.73
C PHE A 170 30.88 19.23 -26.65
N ALA A 171 30.42 19.15 -25.39
CA ALA A 171 31.11 18.38 -24.36
C ALA A 171 31.24 16.90 -24.73
N LEU A 172 30.16 16.29 -25.24
CA LEU A 172 30.11 14.88 -25.64
C LEU A 172 30.91 14.61 -26.92
N ILE A 173 30.75 15.44 -27.96
CA ILE A 173 31.51 15.28 -29.22
C ILE A 173 33.01 15.44 -28.99
N LEU A 174 33.43 16.48 -28.26
CA LEU A 174 34.85 16.66 -27.98
C LEU A 174 35.39 15.57 -27.07
N ARG A 175 34.54 14.98 -26.22
CA ARG A 175 34.92 13.81 -25.45
C ARG A 175 35.19 12.61 -26.36
N ARG A 176 34.27 12.35 -27.29
CA ARG A 176 34.34 11.30 -28.30
C ARG A 176 35.61 11.41 -29.14
N GLN A 177 35.96 12.63 -29.56
CA GLN A 177 37.19 12.92 -30.33
C GLN A 177 38.48 12.93 -29.49
N GLY A 178 38.47 12.41 -28.26
CA GLY A 178 39.64 12.36 -27.38
C GLY A 178 40.13 13.71 -26.85
N ARG A 179 39.42 14.82 -27.10
CA ARG A 179 39.82 16.19 -26.71
C ARG A 179 39.35 16.54 -25.30
N GLN A 180 39.92 15.85 -24.32
CA GLN A 180 39.45 15.87 -22.93
C GLN A 180 39.41 17.27 -22.29
N ASP A 181 40.43 18.11 -22.49
CA ASP A 181 40.46 19.46 -21.90
C ASP A 181 39.37 20.37 -22.47
N ALA A 182 39.12 20.30 -23.77
CA ALA A 182 38.09 21.08 -24.44
C ALA A 182 36.68 20.60 -24.02
N SER A 183 36.50 19.28 -23.96
CA SER A 183 35.28 18.64 -23.44
C SER A 183 34.96 19.08 -22.01
N LEU A 184 35.95 19.11 -21.12
CA LEU A 184 35.79 19.55 -19.73
C LEU A 184 35.43 21.04 -19.61
N ARG A 185 35.92 21.89 -20.52
CA ARG A 185 35.52 23.31 -20.56
C ARG A 185 34.03 23.46 -20.92
N TRP A 186 33.55 22.70 -21.90
CA TRP A 186 32.14 22.70 -22.26
C TRP A 186 31.25 22.10 -21.18
N LEU A 187 31.69 21.03 -20.52
CA LEU A 187 30.99 20.47 -19.36
C LEU A 187 30.86 21.51 -18.23
N ARG A 188 31.91 22.29 -17.97
CA ARG A 188 31.86 23.39 -17.00
C ARG A 188 30.82 24.44 -17.38
N HIS A 189 30.83 24.90 -18.63
CA HIS A 189 29.83 25.87 -19.11
C HIS A 189 28.40 25.34 -18.99
N TYR A 190 28.19 24.05 -19.31
CA TYR A 190 26.90 23.40 -19.11
C TYR A 190 26.46 23.47 -17.65
N LEU A 191 27.31 23.03 -16.72
CA LEU A 191 27.01 22.97 -15.29
C LEU A 191 26.81 24.35 -14.67
N GLU A 192 27.59 25.36 -15.07
CA GLU A 192 27.45 26.75 -14.59
C GLU A 192 26.14 27.40 -15.05
N GLY A 193 25.60 26.99 -16.20
CA GLY A 193 24.36 27.51 -16.76
C GLY A 193 23.08 26.84 -16.25
N GLN A 194 23.17 25.78 -15.43
CA GLN A 194 21.97 25.08 -14.93
C GLN A 194 21.36 25.76 -13.70
N ASP A 195 20.03 25.73 -13.61
CA ASP A 195 19.31 26.01 -12.37
C ASP A 195 19.05 24.70 -11.60
N PRO A 196 19.63 24.49 -10.41
CA PRO A 196 19.43 23.26 -9.64
C PRO A 196 18.00 23.06 -9.14
N ARG A 197 17.14 24.08 -9.19
CA ARG A 197 15.71 23.97 -8.85
C ARG A 197 14.89 23.33 -9.97
N VAL A 198 15.37 23.42 -11.21
CA VAL A 198 14.64 23.13 -12.45
C VAL A 198 15.63 22.47 -13.43
N LEU A 199 16.12 21.27 -13.10
CA LEU A 199 17.06 20.54 -13.94
C LEU A 199 16.34 19.71 -15.01
N GLY A 200 16.65 19.96 -16.28
CA GLY A 200 16.15 19.15 -17.39
C GLY A 200 16.77 17.75 -17.47
N ARG A 201 16.22 16.91 -18.36
CA ARG A 201 16.65 15.51 -18.60
C ARG A 201 18.12 15.42 -19.03
N GLU A 202 18.63 16.47 -19.67
CA GLU A 202 20.03 16.61 -20.08
C GLU A 202 21.01 16.49 -18.89
N PHE A 203 20.57 16.80 -17.67
CA PHE A 203 21.40 16.61 -16.48
C PHE A 203 21.59 15.14 -16.12
N GLN A 204 20.57 14.28 -16.34
CA GLN A 204 20.68 12.84 -16.12
C GLN A 204 21.75 12.23 -17.04
N VAL A 205 21.80 12.69 -18.29
CA VAL A 205 22.86 12.36 -19.26
C VAL A 205 24.25 12.66 -18.69
N ILE A 206 24.45 13.83 -18.08
CA ILE A 206 25.73 14.18 -17.45
C ILE A 206 26.05 13.29 -16.24
N LEU A 207 25.08 13.03 -15.38
CA LEU A 207 25.28 12.17 -14.22
C LEU A 207 25.74 10.78 -14.67
N GLU A 208 25.08 10.23 -15.70
CA GLU A 208 25.39 8.92 -16.29
C GLU A 208 26.81 8.90 -16.89
N CYS A 209 27.13 9.87 -17.76
CA CYS A 209 28.47 10.01 -18.33
C CYS A 209 29.56 10.07 -17.26
N VAL A 210 29.38 10.91 -16.23
CA VAL A 210 30.39 11.08 -15.19
C VAL A 210 30.49 9.86 -14.29
N SER A 211 29.37 9.20 -13.96
CA SER A 211 29.38 7.97 -13.15
C SER A 211 30.09 6.80 -13.85
N GLN A 212 29.97 6.74 -15.18
CA GLN A 212 30.69 5.77 -16.01
C GLN A 212 32.13 6.19 -16.34
N GLY A 213 32.57 7.35 -15.86
CA GLY A 213 33.95 7.80 -16.05
C GLY A 213 34.24 8.46 -17.40
N ALA A 214 33.21 8.82 -18.19
CA ALA A 214 33.37 9.51 -19.47
C ALA A 214 34.33 10.69 -19.33
N PHE A 215 34.10 11.64 -18.44
CA PHE A 215 34.95 12.83 -18.32
C PHE A 215 36.23 12.65 -17.48
N GLY A 216 36.53 11.41 -17.05
CA GLY A 216 37.70 11.10 -16.21
C GLY A 216 37.68 11.77 -14.81
N PRO A 217 38.80 11.67 -14.06
CA PRO A 217 38.90 12.23 -12.71
C PRO A 217 38.63 13.74 -12.60
N PRO A 218 39.08 14.60 -13.53
CA PRO A 218 38.75 16.03 -13.48
C PRO A 218 37.26 16.31 -13.64
N GLY A 219 36.56 15.57 -14.52
CA GLY A 219 35.12 15.70 -14.72
C GLY A 219 34.33 15.27 -13.50
N ARG A 220 34.72 14.15 -12.85
CA ARG A 220 34.15 13.73 -11.57
C ARG A 220 34.28 14.81 -10.50
N ARG A 221 35.49 15.36 -10.31
CA ARG A 221 35.72 16.44 -9.33
C ARG A 221 34.90 17.70 -9.64
N LEU A 222 34.76 18.05 -10.91
CA LEU A 222 33.94 19.18 -11.34
C LEU A 222 32.48 18.95 -10.97
N LEU A 223 31.91 17.79 -11.35
CA LEU A 223 30.53 17.45 -11.01
C LEU A 223 30.34 17.43 -9.50
N THR A 224 31.15 16.71 -8.73
CA THR A 224 31.04 16.62 -7.26
C THR A 224 31.04 18.01 -6.61
N ARG A 225 31.93 18.92 -7.02
CA ARG A 225 31.94 20.29 -6.49
C ARG A 225 30.65 21.04 -6.80
N THR A 226 30.20 21.02 -8.06
CA THR A 226 28.95 21.67 -8.47
C THR A 226 27.76 21.11 -7.67
N LEU A 227 27.71 19.80 -7.51
CA LEU A 227 26.69 19.09 -6.76
C LEU A 227 26.66 19.48 -5.28
N GLU A 228 27.83 19.62 -4.64
CA GLU A 228 27.93 20.10 -3.26
C GLU A 228 27.47 21.55 -3.11
N GLU A 229 27.80 22.42 -4.07
CA GLU A 229 27.35 23.81 -4.08
C GLU A 229 25.83 23.92 -4.23
N TRP A 230 25.24 23.16 -5.16
CA TRP A 230 23.79 23.10 -5.34
C TRP A 230 23.08 22.56 -4.11
N ARG A 231 23.62 21.49 -3.51
CA ARG A 231 23.10 20.94 -2.26
C ARG A 231 23.06 22.00 -1.16
N LYS A 232 24.14 22.74 -0.94
CA LYS A 232 24.19 23.84 0.05
C LYS A 232 23.12 24.89 -0.23
N ARG A 233 22.99 25.35 -1.49
CA ARG A 233 22.01 26.38 -1.88
C ARG A 233 20.55 25.92 -1.75
N LEU A 234 20.26 24.65 -2.01
CA LEU A 234 18.89 24.12 -1.98
C LEU A 234 18.43 23.69 -0.59
N LEU A 235 19.36 23.32 0.30
CA LEU A 235 19.08 22.88 1.67
C LEU A 235 19.04 24.02 2.70
N ASP A 236 19.09 25.29 2.27
CA ASP A 236 18.86 26.45 3.14
C ASP A 236 17.39 26.52 3.64
N ASP A 237 16.46 25.79 3.00
CA ASP A 237 15.06 25.67 3.40
C ASP A 237 14.82 24.37 4.20
N ASP A 238 14.40 24.52 5.46
CA ASP A 238 14.08 23.41 6.36
C ASP A 238 12.90 22.57 5.86
N ALA A 239 11.94 23.15 5.13
CA ALA A 239 10.81 22.43 4.55
C ALA A 239 11.28 21.46 3.44
N VAL A 240 12.22 21.90 2.60
CA VAL A 240 12.84 21.06 1.57
C VAL A 240 13.63 19.92 2.21
N ARG A 241 14.40 20.21 3.26
CA ARG A 241 15.14 19.19 4.02
C ARG A 241 14.20 18.15 4.62
N ALA A 242 13.12 18.59 5.27
CA ALA A 242 12.11 17.70 5.85
C ALA A 242 11.41 16.84 4.80
N ALA A 243 11.12 17.40 3.61
CA ALA A 243 10.51 16.65 2.51
C ALA A 243 11.45 15.54 1.98
N GLN A 244 12.75 15.81 1.83
CA GLN A 244 13.71 14.78 1.40
C GLN A 244 13.87 13.68 2.46
N ALA A 245 14.00 14.04 3.74
CA ALA A 245 14.02 13.06 4.82
C ALA A 245 12.73 12.23 4.89
N GLY A 246 11.57 12.85 4.59
CA GLY A 246 10.28 12.18 4.50
C GLY A 246 10.21 11.09 3.43
N ARG A 247 10.77 11.34 2.23
CA ARG A 247 10.84 10.35 1.16
C ARG A 247 11.69 9.14 1.54
N TRP A 248 12.88 9.39 2.06
CA TRP A 248 13.77 8.32 2.54
C TRP A 248 13.15 7.55 3.70
N ARG A 249 12.36 8.22 4.54
CA ARG A 249 11.63 7.57 5.61
C ARG A 249 10.55 6.63 5.09
N GLN A 250 9.79 7.03 4.05
CA GLN A 250 8.81 6.15 3.42
C GLN A 250 9.48 4.90 2.83
N GLU A 251 10.68 5.07 2.25
CA GLU A 251 11.43 3.94 1.73
C GLU A 251 11.94 3.01 2.83
N ILE A 252 12.40 3.54 3.96
CA ILE A 252 12.77 2.68 5.11
C ILE A 252 11.53 1.95 5.66
N ASP A 253 10.37 2.62 5.67
CA ASP A 253 9.10 2.03 6.12
C ASP A 253 8.60 0.91 5.18
N SER A 254 8.88 1.01 3.87
CA SER A 254 8.51 -0.03 2.90
C SER A 254 9.29 -1.34 3.10
N LEU A 255 10.46 -1.28 3.75
CA LEU A 255 11.31 -2.43 4.10
C LEU A 255 10.87 -3.14 5.39
N ARG A 256 9.75 -2.73 6.01
CA ARG A 256 9.19 -3.39 7.19
C ARG A 256 8.96 -4.89 6.93
N ALA A 257 9.26 -5.70 7.93
CA ALA A 257 8.99 -7.13 7.83
C ALA A 257 7.46 -7.41 7.81
N PRO A 258 7.04 -8.58 7.30
CA PRO A 258 5.66 -9.04 7.44
C PRO A 258 5.27 -9.17 8.91
N SER A 259 3.96 -9.23 9.17
CA SER A 259 3.42 -9.48 10.51
C SER A 259 4.00 -10.76 11.12
N ALA A 260 4.44 -10.67 12.37
CA ALA A 260 4.95 -11.78 13.16
C ALA A 260 3.83 -12.56 13.88
N ALA A 261 2.56 -12.35 13.54
CA ALA A 261 1.44 -13.02 14.20
C ALA A 261 1.48 -14.55 14.05
N ALA A 262 2.08 -15.05 12.97
CA ALA A 262 2.33 -16.47 12.78
C ALA A 262 3.48 -17.01 13.67
N ASP A 263 4.45 -16.16 13.99
CA ASP A 263 5.57 -16.49 14.88
C ASP A 263 5.14 -16.50 16.36
N PHE A 264 4.17 -15.64 16.73
CA PHE A 264 3.69 -15.46 18.11
C PHE A 264 2.15 -15.57 18.23
N PRO A 265 1.57 -16.73 17.87
CA PRO A 265 0.12 -16.88 17.75
C PRO A 265 -0.62 -16.76 19.09
N ARG A 266 -0.02 -17.22 20.20
CA ARG A 266 -0.68 -17.17 21.52
C ARG A 266 -0.67 -15.76 22.07
N LEU A 267 0.45 -15.05 21.92
CA LEU A 267 0.58 -13.65 22.29
C LEU A 267 -0.38 -12.79 21.47
N ALA A 268 -0.48 -13.01 20.16
CA ALA A 268 -1.40 -12.30 19.28
C ALA A 268 -2.88 -12.50 19.66
N GLU A 269 -3.26 -13.69 20.14
CA GLU A 269 -4.63 -13.98 20.58
C GLU A 269 -5.01 -13.21 21.86
N VAL A 270 -4.07 -13.10 22.82
CA VAL A 270 -4.39 -12.66 24.19
C VAL A 270 -3.94 -11.23 24.53
N CYS A 271 -3.04 -10.64 23.74
CA CYS A 271 -2.48 -9.31 24.00
C CYS A 271 -3.32 -8.21 23.34
N PRO A 272 -3.96 -7.29 24.10
CA PRO A 272 -4.69 -6.17 23.54
C PRO A 272 -3.80 -5.23 22.71
N GLN A 273 -2.51 -5.13 23.07
CA GLN A 273 -1.53 -4.27 22.42
C GLN A 273 -0.80 -4.96 21.26
N TRP A 274 -1.24 -6.14 20.82
CA TRP A 274 -0.55 -6.93 19.78
C TRP A 274 -0.24 -6.11 18.52
N ALA A 275 -1.20 -5.32 18.01
CA ALA A 275 -0.99 -4.51 16.81
C ALA A 275 0.21 -3.53 16.93
N ALA A 276 0.46 -2.99 18.13
CA ALA A 276 1.61 -2.12 18.38
C ALA A 276 2.92 -2.93 18.47
N LEU A 277 2.90 -4.09 19.13
CA LEU A 277 4.07 -4.97 19.22
C LEU A 277 4.49 -5.53 17.87
N ASP A 278 3.51 -5.89 17.04
CA ASP A 278 3.72 -6.39 15.68
C ASP A 278 4.34 -5.31 14.79
N ASP A 279 3.80 -4.08 14.82
CA ASP A 279 4.34 -2.95 14.06
C ASP A 279 5.77 -2.58 14.52
N VAL A 280 6.02 -2.56 15.83
CA VAL A 280 7.35 -2.27 16.39
C VAL A 280 8.38 -3.32 15.95
N LEU A 281 8.05 -4.61 16.03
CA LEU A 281 8.96 -5.68 15.60
C LEU A 281 9.18 -5.64 14.09
N ALA A 282 8.14 -5.41 13.30
CA ALA A 282 8.23 -5.28 11.84
C ALA A 282 9.16 -4.14 11.43
N ARG A 283 9.10 -3.00 12.13
CA ARG A 283 9.97 -1.85 11.92
C ARG A 283 11.40 -2.11 12.38
N ALA A 284 11.60 -2.74 13.54
CA ALA A 284 12.95 -3.09 14.02
C ALA A 284 13.68 -4.05 13.05
N ARG A 285 12.96 -5.03 12.49
CA ARG A 285 13.48 -5.97 11.49
C ARG A 285 13.82 -5.30 10.14
N ALA A 286 13.33 -4.09 9.86
CA ALA A 286 13.61 -3.39 8.61
C ALA A 286 15.10 -3.03 8.44
N HIS A 287 15.85 -2.89 9.53
CA HIS A 287 17.28 -2.55 9.49
C HIS A 287 18.13 -3.60 8.76
N GLU A 288 17.78 -4.88 8.90
CA GLU A 288 18.50 -5.96 8.22
C GLU A 288 18.24 -5.94 6.71
N ALA A 289 16.99 -5.76 6.29
CA ALA A 289 16.63 -5.61 4.88
C ALA A 289 17.29 -4.37 4.24
N LEU A 290 17.34 -3.26 4.98
CA LEU A 290 18.02 -2.02 4.58
C LEU A 290 19.51 -2.25 4.38
N LEU A 291 20.19 -2.86 5.36
CA LEU A 291 21.61 -3.18 5.26
C LEU A 291 21.90 -4.10 4.08
N SER A 292 21.12 -5.17 3.93
CA SER A 292 21.27 -6.12 2.83
C SER A 292 21.19 -5.39 1.48
N ARG A 293 20.11 -4.63 1.24
CA ARG A 293 19.90 -3.91 -0.02
C ARG A 293 21.04 -2.96 -0.35
N PHE A 294 21.38 -2.05 0.58
CA PHE A 294 22.35 -1.01 0.27
C PHE A 294 23.80 -1.49 0.32
N ARG A 295 24.14 -2.52 1.10
CA ARG A 295 25.47 -3.16 1.01
C ARG A 295 25.64 -3.88 -0.31
N THR A 296 24.68 -4.68 -0.73
CA THR A 296 24.72 -5.36 -2.04
C THR A 296 24.88 -4.34 -3.17
N LEU A 297 24.17 -3.21 -3.12
CA LEU A 297 24.34 -2.12 -4.08
C LEU A 297 25.79 -1.57 -4.07
N MET A 298 26.34 -1.29 -2.88
CA MET A 298 27.67 -0.69 -2.75
C MET A 298 28.82 -1.66 -3.06
N GLU A 299 28.63 -2.96 -2.84
CA GLU A 299 29.62 -4.01 -3.04
C GLU A 299 29.54 -4.66 -4.43
N SER A 300 28.43 -4.48 -5.14
CA SER A 300 28.26 -5.01 -6.50
C SER A 300 29.40 -4.58 -7.43
N GLU A 301 29.94 -5.56 -8.15
CA GLU A 301 30.94 -5.33 -9.19
C GLU A 301 30.25 -4.70 -10.39
N ILE A 302 30.55 -3.42 -10.65
CA ILE A 302 30.04 -2.74 -11.83
C ILE A 302 30.91 -3.20 -13.00
N LEU A 303 30.40 -4.15 -13.77
CA LEU A 303 30.99 -4.50 -15.06
C LEU A 303 31.01 -3.24 -15.92
N PRO A 304 32.18 -2.83 -16.43
CA PRO A 304 32.25 -1.72 -17.36
C PRO A 304 31.33 -1.98 -18.55
N ALA A 305 30.65 -0.94 -19.04
CA ALA A 305 30.15 -0.98 -20.41
C ALA A 305 31.33 -1.37 -21.31
N HIS A 306 31.11 -2.33 -22.21
CA HIS A 306 32.20 -3.00 -22.93
C HIS A 306 33.11 -1.98 -23.65
N ASN A 307 32.58 -0.82 -24.05
CA ASN A 307 33.35 0.38 -24.40
C ASN A 307 32.68 1.67 -23.85
N LEU A 308 33.49 2.58 -23.30
CA LEU A 308 33.03 3.91 -22.87
C LEU A 308 32.58 4.78 -24.06
N GLU A 309 33.14 4.50 -25.24
CA GLU A 309 32.80 5.14 -26.51
C GLU A 309 31.35 4.82 -26.91
N ASP A 310 30.98 3.54 -26.92
CA ASP A 310 29.61 3.09 -27.20
C ASP A 310 28.59 3.77 -26.27
N THR A 311 28.95 4.00 -25.01
CA THR A 311 28.03 4.67 -24.09
C THR A 311 27.94 6.17 -24.30
N VAL A 312 29.06 6.85 -24.60
CA VAL A 312 29.02 8.27 -24.99
C VAL A 312 28.22 8.42 -26.29
N ASP A 313 28.30 7.46 -27.20
CA ASP A 313 27.56 7.43 -28.46
C ASP A 313 26.06 7.23 -28.22
N ASP A 314 25.65 6.24 -27.43
CA ASP A 314 24.25 6.03 -27.05
C ASP A 314 23.65 7.28 -26.38
N ILE A 315 24.44 7.94 -25.54
CA ILE A 315 24.04 9.17 -24.85
C ILE A 315 23.92 10.35 -25.83
N LEU A 316 24.87 10.50 -26.74
CA LEU A 316 24.85 11.54 -27.76
C LEU A 316 23.69 11.33 -28.74
N ASP A 317 23.44 10.10 -29.15
CA ASP A 317 22.31 9.71 -29.99
C ASP A 317 20.99 9.98 -29.28
N ASN A 318 20.88 9.67 -27.98
CA ASN A 318 19.69 10.01 -27.21
C ASN A 318 19.51 11.53 -27.08
N LEU A 319 20.56 12.30 -26.81
CA LEU A 319 20.51 13.76 -26.76
C LEU A 319 19.98 14.35 -28.08
N VAL A 320 20.50 13.84 -29.20
CA VAL A 320 20.14 14.32 -30.54
C VAL A 320 18.76 13.82 -30.95
N ARG A 321 18.35 12.61 -30.60
CA ARG A 321 17.08 11.99 -31.03
C ARG A 321 15.87 12.46 -30.23
N ASN A 322 16.06 12.80 -28.95
CA ASN A 322 14.98 13.16 -28.06
C ASN A 322 14.26 14.43 -28.53
N SER A 323 12.94 14.45 -28.32
CA SER A 323 12.11 15.60 -28.62
C SER A 323 12.38 16.75 -27.65
N ASP A 324 12.38 17.96 -28.20
CA ASP A 324 12.62 19.19 -27.46
C ASP A 324 11.42 19.55 -26.59
N GLU A 325 11.61 20.47 -25.63
CA GLU A 325 10.57 20.88 -24.68
C GLU A 325 9.30 21.39 -25.36
N GLU A 326 9.44 22.04 -26.51
CA GLU A 326 8.34 22.55 -27.32
C GLU A 326 7.42 21.42 -27.85
N GLU A 327 7.95 20.22 -28.04
CA GLU A 327 7.22 19.05 -28.54
C GLU A 327 6.48 18.31 -27.41
N LEU A 328 6.89 18.48 -26.15
CA LEU A 328 6.37 17.73 -24.99
C LEU A 328 4.85 17.84 -24.78
N PRO A 329 4.20 19.03 -24.92
CA PRO A 329 2.76 19.14 -24.70
C PRO A 329 1.96 18.24 -25.66
N LEU A 330 2.34 18.23 -26.94
CA LEU A 330 1.69 17.41 -27.95
C LEU A 330 1.97 15.92 -27.71
N GLN A 331 3.16 15.56 -27.24
CA GLN A 331 3.49 14.17 -26.90
C GLN A 331 2.69 13.64 -25.71
N ARG A 332 2.47 14.47 -24.68
CA ARG A 332 1.61 14.08 -23.54
C ARG A 332 0.17 13.90 -23.97
N GLU A 333 -0.35 14.83 -24.78
CA GLU A 333 -1.71 14.70 -25.31
C GLU A 333 -1.82 13.42 -26.16
N LEU A 334 -0.84 13.14 -27.02
CA LEU A 334 -0.79 11.92 -27.83
C LEU A 334 -0.80 10.66 -26.95
N MET A 335 0.06 10.62 -25.92
CA MET A 335 0.18 9.48 -25.01
C MET A 335 -1.10 9.24 -24.22
N LEU A 336 -1.74 10.30 -23.70
CA LEU A 336 -3.02 10.19 -23.00
C LEU A 336 -4.09 9.61 -23.91
N ASN A 337 -4.23 10.13 -25.14
CA ASN A 337 -5.23 9.63 -26.07
C ASN A 337 -4.94 8.17 -26.49
N GLN A 338 -3.67 7.79 -26.66
CA GLN A 338 -3.30 6.39 -26.88
C GLN A 338 -3.65 5.49 -25.70
N ALA A 339 -3.46 5.97 -24.46
CA ALA A 339 -3.87 5.24 -23.26
C ALA A 339 -5.40 5.07 -23.19
N ILE A 340 -6.18 6.09 -23.57
CA ILE A 340 -7.65 6.00 -23.64
C ILE A 340 -8.07 4.90 -24.62
N VAL A 341 -7.42 4.80 -25.78
CA VAL A 341 -7.68 3.72 -26.75
C VAL A 341 -7.27 2.35 -26.18
N ARG A 342 -6.10 2.24 -25.53
CA ARG A 342 -5.65 0.97 -24.90
C ARG A 342 -6.56 0.47 -23.80
N HIS A 343 -7.17 1.36 -23.02
CA HIS A 343 -8.10 1.04 -21.93
C HIS A 343 -9.57 1.00 -22.40
N ASP A 344 -9.82 0.77 -23.69
CA ASP A 344 -11.16 0.67 -24.28
C ASP A 344 -12.10 1.85 -23.92
N GLY A 345 -11.54 3.06 -23.77
CA GLY A 345 -12.28 4.26 -23.43
C GLY A 345 -12.44 4.55 -21.93
N ASP A 346 -11.83 3.77 -21.04
CA ASP A 346 -11.77 4.09 -19.61
C ASP A 346 -10.80 5.24 -19.35
N GLU A 347 -11.33 6.46 -19.31
CA GLU A 347 -10.53 7.68 -19.15
C GLU A 347 -9.79 7.74 -17.80
N GLU A 348 -10.34 7.15 -16.72
CA GLU A 348 -9.69 7.20 -15.42
C GLU A 348 -8.49 6.26 -15.35
N ALA A 349 -8.63 5.02 -15.85
CA ALA A 349 -7.51 4.10 -15.97
C ALA A 349 -6.42 4.65 -16.90
N ALA A 350 -6.84 5.24 -18.03
CA ALA A 350 -5.94 5.87 -18.97
C ALA A 350 -5.21 7.09 -18.38
N ARG A 351 -5.89 7.94 -17.60
CA ARG A 351 -5.24 9.07 -16.91
C ARG A 351 -4.25 8.58 -15.87
N ARG A 352 -4.58 7.56 -15.07
CA ARG A 352 -3.61 6.98 -14.11
C ARG A 352 -2.36 6.47 -14.82
N GLU A 353 -2.51 5.73 -15.92
CA GLU A 353 -1.35 5.28 -16.72
C GLU A 353 -0.59 6.46 -17.34
N ALA A 354 -1.31 7.42 -17.92
CA ALA A 354 -0.72 8.57 -18.59
C ALA A 354 -0.02 9.50 -17.61
N ASP A 355 -0.55 9.72 -16.41
CA ASP A 355 0.06 10.54 -15.35
C ASP A 355 1.34 9.85 -14.86
N MET A 356 1.29 8.55 -14.57
CA MET A 356 2.48 7.76 -14.21
C MET A 356 3.58 7.84 -15.29
N ARG A 357 3.22 7.83 -16.57
CA ARG A 357 4.19 7.94 -17.68
C ARG A 357 4.53 9.38 -18.05
N SER A 358 3.66 10.34 -17.76
CA SER A 358 3.86 11.75 -18.07
C SER A 358 4.79 12.37 -17.05
N GLU A 359 4.80 11.86 -15.82
CA GLU A 359 5.89 12.10 -14.88
C GLU A 359 7.25 11.71 -15.49
N ALA A 360 7.35 10.67 -16.33
CA ALA A 360 8.59 10.37 -17.06
C ALA A 360 8.88 11.27 -18.28
N LEU A 361 7.92 12.12 -18.71
CA LEU A 361 8.02 13.01 -19.89
C LEU A 361 8.15 14.50 -19.54
N GLU A 362 7.46 14.97 -18.51
CA GLU A 362 7.97 16.08 -17.69
C GLU A 362 9.25 15.62 -17.04
N GLU A 363 10.16 16.54 -16.73
CA GLU A 363 10.92 16.48 -15.47
C GLU A 363 12.05 17.48 -15.49
N THR A 364 11.67 18.75 -15.51
CA THR A 364 12.47 19.68 -14.73
C THR A 364 12.31 19.30 -13.26
N ARG A 365 13.21 18.48 -12.73
CA ARG A 365 13.20 18.11 -11.30
C ARG A 365 14.14 19.03 -10.56
N ASN A 366 13.76 19.36 -9.32
CA ASN A 366 14.75 19.84 -8.37
C ASN A 366 15.84 18.76 -8.21
N TYR A 367 17.10 19.16 -8.28
CA TYR A 367 18.27 18.31 -8.10
C TYR A 367 18.14 17.31 -6.94
N LEU A 368 17.68 17.74 -5.77
CA LEU A 368 17.52 16.86 -4.59
C LEU A 368 16.52 15.73 -4.85
N SER A 369 15.49 16.00 -5.67
CA SER A 369 14.54 14.99 -6.10
C SER A 369 15.16 14.02 -7.11
N VAL A 370 15.97 14.52 -8.06
CA VAL A 370 16.71 13.65 -8.99
C VAL A 370 17.60 12.68 -8.21
N GLN A 371 18.31 13.17 -7.18
CA GLN A 371 19.17 12.32 -6.36
C GLN A 371 18.39 11.25 -5.58
N SER A 372 17.30 11.64 -4.93
CA SER A 372 16.47 10.68 -4.18
C SER A 372 15.84 9.64 -5.10
N VAL A 373 15.35 10.02 -6.28
CA VAL A 373 14.79 9.04 -7.23
C VAL A 373 15.90 8.16 -7.81
N ALA A 374 17.02 8.72 -8.27
CA ALA A 374 18.14 7.91 -8.78
C ALA A 374 18.71 6.94 -7.73
N ALA A 375 18.61 7.28 -6.44
CA ALA A 375 19.03 6.41 -5.35
C ALA A 375 18.02 5.29 -5.04
N LEU A 376 16.73 5.62 -4.99
CA LEU A 376 15.68 4.71 -4.49
C LEU A 376 14.99 3.91 -5.61
N ASP A 377 14.76 4.55 -6.76
CA ASP A 377 14.12 4.00 -7.95
C ASP A 377 14.94 4.38 -9.21
N PRO A 378 16.07 3.69 -9.46
CA PRO A 378 16.96 4.01 -10.57
C PRO A 378 16.30 3.77 -11.94
N GLU A 379 15.37 2.82 -12.05
CA GLU A 379 14.70 2.50 -13.31
C GLU A 379 13.79 3.65 -13.77
N ALA A 380 13.12 4.34 -12.84
CA ALA A 380 12.28 5.50 -13.16
C ALA A 380 13.03 6.67 -13.81
N VAL A 381 14.35 6.73 -13.64
CA VAL A 381 15.21 7.77 -14.25
C VAL A 381 16.24 7.21 -15.22
N GLY A 382 16.20 5.91 -15.50
CA GLY A 382 17.22 5.23 -16.32
C GLY A 382 18.64 5.35 -15.75
N ALA A 383 18.79 5.48 -14.43
CA ALA A 383 20.10 5.58 -13.79
C ALA A 383 20.80 4.22 -13.78
N SER A 384 22.06 4.18 -14.22
CA SER A 384 22.87 2.96 -14.10
C SER A 384 23.16 2.59 -12.64
N PRO A 385 23.59 1.34 -12.36
CA PRO A 385 24.07 0.96 -11.03
C PRO A 385 25.20 1.87 -10.50
N ALA A 386 26.04 2.39 -11.40
CA ALA A 386 27.09 3.36 -11.04
C ALA A 386 26.49 4.70 -10.60
N ALA A 387 25.53 5.23 -11.36
CA ALA A 387 24.83 6.46 -11.01
C ALA A 387 24.03 6.32 -9.71
N GLN A 388 23.35 5.18 -9.50
CA GLN A 388 22.60 4.88 -8.28
C GLN A 388 23.50 4.91 -7.03
N ARG A 389 24.70 4.31 -7.09
CA ARG A 389 25.66 4.34 -5.96
C ARG A 389 26.10 5.76 -5.62
N VAL A 390 26.41 6.57 -6.62
CA VAL A 390 26.78 7.98 -6.42
C VAL A 390 25.61 8.76 -5.82
N ALA A 391 24.38 8.50 -6.27
CA ALA A 391 23.17 9.12 -5.74
C ALA A 391 22.95 8.75 -4.26
N VAL A 392 23.00 7.46 -3.90
CA VAL A 392 22.87 6.99 -2.51
C VAL A 392 23.92 7.63 -1.60
N ALA A 393 25.18 7.67 -2.04
CA ALA A 393 26.26 8.29 -1.28
C ALA A 393 26.04 9.80 -1.08
N SER A 394 25.51 10.49 -2.09
CA SER A 394 25.21 11.92 -2.02
C SER A 394 24.02 12.24 -1.11
N CYS A 395 23.12 11.27 -0.94
CA CYS A 395 21.92 11.33 -0.09
C CYS A 395 22.17 11.05 1.39
N GLN A 396 23.42 10.83 1.80
CA GLN A 396 23.78 10.33 3.13
C GLN A 396 23.17 11.14 4.29
N GLU A 397 23.11 12.46 4.19
CA GLU A 397 22.65 13.33 5.27
C GLU A 397 21.17 13.10 5.62
N TRP A 398 20.28 13.15 4.62
CA TRP A 398 18.85 12.91 4.86
C TRP A 398 18.52 11.43 5.00
N PHE A 399 19.35 10.52 4.45
CA PHE A 399 19.24 9.10 4.77
C PHE A 399 19.50 8.86 6.27
N ALA A 400 20.56 9.46 6.83
CA ALA A 400 20.86 9.39 8.25
C ALA A 400 19.73 10.02 9.10
N GLN A 401 19.20 11.18 8.68
CA GLN A 401 18.08 11.82 9.37
C GLN A 401 16.80 10.96 9.34
N ALA A 402 16.47 10.38 8.19
CA ALA A 402 15.32 9.49 8.02
C ALA A 402 15.44 8.23 8.87
N HIS A 403 16.62 7.60 8.86
CA HIS A 403 16.93 6.41 9.65
C HIS A 403 16.88 6.68 11.16
N ALA A 404 17.43 7.80 11.62
CA ALA A 404 17.34 8.21 13.02
C ALA A 404 15.88 8.51 13.44
N GLY A 405 15.11 9.19 12.58
CA GLY A 405 13.70 9.48 12.82
C GLY A 405 12.84 8.21 12.85
N PHE A 406 13.07 7.29 11.92
CA PHE A 406 12.41 5.98 11.88
C PHE A 406 12.69 5.18 13.16
N SER A 407 13.97 5.11 13.56
CA SER A 407 14.42 4.39 14.75
C SER A 407 13.84 4.95 16.04
N ARG A 408 13.83 6.28 16.17
CA ARG A 408 13.22 6.96 17.32
C ARG A 408 11.73 6.64 17.44
N ASP A 409 11.01 6.64 16.33
CA ASP A 409 9.56 6.60 16.36
C ASP A 409 9.02 5.20 16.69
N TYR A 410 9.63 4.12 16.19
CA TYR A 410 9.22 2.77 16.63
C TYR A 410 9.65 2.48 18.07
N ARG A 411 10.82 2.95 18.51
CA ARG A 411 11.25 2.80 19.92
C ARG A 411 10.30 3.53 20.87
N ALA A 412 9.78 4.69 20.46
CA ALA A 412 8.78 5.43 21.23
C ALA A 412 7.38 4.76 21.22
N ALA A 413 7.10 3.92 20.23
CA ALA A 413 5.83 3.19 20.12
C ALA A 413 5.77 1.92 20.98
N VAL A 414 6.89 1.48 21.56
CA VAL A 414 6.94 0.31 22.47
C VAL A 414 6.02 0.58 23.68
N PRO A 415 4.98 -0.25 23.91
CA PRO A 415 4.11 -0.07 25.06
C PRO A 415 4.89 -0.23 26.38
N PRO A 416 4.75 0.68 27.36
CA PRO A 416 5.48 0.60 28.62
C PRO A 416 5.02 -0.58 29.50
N LYS A 417 3.79 -1.06 29.26
CA LYS A 417 3.22 -2.27 29.89
C LYS A 417 2.51 -3.08 28.83
N ILE A 418 2.89 -4.34 28.73
CA ILE A 418 2.26 -5.31 27.83
C ILE A 418 1.28 -6.11 28.67
N GLU A 419 -0.01 -6.04 28.33
CA GLU A 419 -1.06 -6.70 29.11
C GLU A 419 -1.50 -8.00 28.45
N ILE A 420 -1.98 -8.92 29.28
CA ILE A 420 -2.71 -10.10 28.82
C ILE A 420 -4.18 -9.94 29.18
N ALA A 421 -5.07 -10.22 28.22
CA ALA A 421 -6.51 -10.23 28.42
C ALA A 421 -7.08 -11.61 28.06
N LEU A 422 -7.30 -12.44 29.09
CA LEU A 422 -7.95 -13.74 28.92
C LEU A 422 -9.47 -13.53 28.93
N ARG A 423 -10.05 -13.46 27.73
CA ARG A 423 -11.50 -13.40 27.52
C ARG A 423 -12.12 -14.79 27.69
N ASN A 424 -13.28 -14.85 28.33
CA ASN A 424 -14.01 -16.09 28.45
C ASN A 424 -14.70 -16.46 27.13
N THR A 425 -14.23 -17.52 26.47
CA THR A 425 -14.90 -18.16 25.33
C THR A 425 -15.90 -19.25 25.75
N TYR A 426 -15.93 -19.61 27.04
CA TYR A 426 -16.74 -20.70 27.55
C TYR A 426 -18.08 -20.16 28.05
N GLY A 427 -19.08 -20.19 27.17
CA GLY A 427 -20.47 -20.06 27.57
C GLY A 427 -20.91 -21.34 28.26
N ILE A 428 -20.87 -21.38 29.60
CA ILE A 428 -21.38 -22.53 30.35
C ILE A 428 -22.88 -22.33 30.54
N GLY A 429 -23.68 -23.16 29.87
CA GLY A 429 -25.11 -23.24 30.05
C GLY A 429 -25.54 -24.67 30.38
N GLN A 430 -26.12 -24.88 31.56
CA GLN A 430 -27.00 -26.02 31.82
C GLN A 430 -28.42 -25.48 32.09
N GLY A 431 -29.37 -25.86 31.24
CA GLY A 431 -30.76 -25.39 31.34
C GLY A 431 -30.91 -23.87 31.08
N THR A 432 -31.55 -23.15 32.00
CA THR A 432 -31.89 -21.72 31.87
C THR A 432 -30.84 -20.75 32.43
N GLN A 433 -29.79 -21.24 33.10
CA GLN A 433 -28.74 -20.40 33.70
C GLN A 433 -27.50 -20.35 32.80
N ARG A 434 -27.14 -19.15 32.37
CA ARG A 434 -25.91 -18.86 31.60
C ARG A 434 -24.89 -18.20 32.51
N PHE A 435 -23.72 -18.81 32.66
CA PHE A 435 -22.63 -18.25 33.45
C PHE A 435 -21.61 -17.56 32.55
N LYS A 436 -21.25 -16.31 32.88
CA LYS A 436 -20.20 -15.55 32.20
C LYS A 436 -19.11 -15.21 33.21
N LEU A 437 -17.93 -15.81 33.07
CA LEU A 437 -16.73 -15.34 33.75
C LEU A 437 -16.34 -13.95 33.22
N THR A 438 -15.92 -13.06 34.11
CA THR A 438 -15.39 -11.74 33.75
C THR A 438 -14.00 -11.89 33.14
N THR A 439 -13.69 -11.10 32.11
CA THR A 439 -12.34 -10.99 31.54
C THR A 439 -11.31 -10.70 32.62
N TRP A 440 -10.21 -11.43 32.61
CA TRP A 440 -9.06 -11.17 33.48
C TRP A 440 -7.99 -10.43 32.70
N THR A 441 -7.53 -9.31 33.25
CA THR A 441 -6.50 -8.47 32.63
C THR A 441 -5.41 -8.12 33.65
N LYS A 442 -4.16 -8.39 33.29
CA LYS A 442 -2.97 -8.06 34.08
C LYS A 442 -1.78 -7.76 33.15
N PRO A 443 -0.76 -7.02 33.63
CA PRO A 443 0.50 -6.89 32.92
C PRO A 443 1.17 -8.27 32.77
N LEU A 444 1.44 -8.68 31.54
CA LEU A 444 2.15 -9.93 31.23
C LEU A 444 3.65 -9.86 31.58
N THR A 445 4.15 -8.65 31.83
CA THR A 445 5.50 -8.36 32.32
C THR A 445 5.72 -8.71 33.80
N ASP A 446 4.66 -8.99 34.55
CA ASP A 446 4.76 -9.40 35.96
C ASP A 446 5.25 -10.87 36.05
N ASP A 447 5.70 -11.29 37.25
CA ASP A 447 6.23 -12.64 37.47
C ASP A 447 5.18 -13.73 37.21
N LEU A 448 5.55 -14.77 36.48
CA LEU A 448 4.63 -15.82 36.01
C LEU A 448 3.91 -16.55 37.16
N PRO A 449 4.59 -16.98 38.25
CA PRO A 449 3.93 -17.59 39.41
C PRO A 449 2.85 -16.69 40.04
N ASP A 450 3.10 -15.37 40.13
CA ASP A 450 2.15 -14.41 40.67
C ASP A 450 0.95 -14.22 39.73
N LEU A 451 1.18 -14.22 38.42
CA LEU A 451 0.13 -14.17 37.41
C LEU A 451 -0.76 -15.43 37.47
N GLU A 452 -0.17 -16.61 37.59
CA GLU A 452 -0.90 -17.88 37.76
C GLU A 452 -1.74 -17.89 39.04
N ALA A 453 -1.17 -17.44 40.17
CA ALA A 453 -1.89 -17.34 41.43
C ALA A 453 -3.04 -16.33 41.38
N SER A 454 -2.82 -15.18 40.71
CA SER A 454 -3.82 -14.13 40.48
C SER A 454 -4.98 -14.62 39.61
N LEU A 455 -4.69 -15.31 38.50
CA LEU A 455 -5.70 -15.91 37.63
C LEU A 455 -6.51 -16.96 38.38
N THR A 456 -5.84 -17.84 39.11
CA THR A 456 -6.47 -18.90 39.91
C THR A 456 -7.40 -18.31 40.98
N ARG A 457 -6.95 -17.26 41.69
CA ARG A 457 -7.76 -16.57 42.71
C ARG A 457 -8.97 -15.87 42.11
N HIS A 458 -8.79 -15.19 40.97
CA HIS A 458 -9.87 -14.50 40.27
C HIS A 458 -10.95 -15.49 39.86
N TRP A 459 -10.58 -16.57 39.17
CA TRP A 459 -11.55 -17.53 38.65
C TRP A 459 -12.15 -18.45 39.73
N SER A 460 -11.39 -18.89 40.74
CA SER A 460 -11.91 -19.76 41.81
C SER A 460 -13.06 -19.13 42.60
N GLY A 461 -13.03 -17.81 42.83
CA GLY A 461 -14.13 -17.10 43.49
C GLY A 461 -15.44 -17.16 42.70
N TYR A 462 -15.36 -17.01 41.38
CA TYR A 462 -16.50 -17.12 40.47
C TYR A 462 -16.99 -18.57 40.33
N VAL A 463 -16.07 -19.53 40.27
CA VAL A 463 -16.37 -20.97 40.21
C VAL A 463 -17.16 -21.42 41.45
N ASP A 464 -16.72 -21.05 42.65
CA ASP A 464 -17.41 -21.44 43.89
C ASP A 464 -18.83 -20.86 43.96
N MET A 465 -19.02 -19.61 43.53
CA MET A 465 -20.33 -18.98 43.45
C MET A 465 -21.27 -19.72 42.48
N TYR A 466 -20.77 -20.12 41.30
CA TYR A 466 -21.56 -20.87 40.31
C TYR A 466 -21.91 -22.27 40.79
N VAL A 467 -20.94 -23.01 41.34
CA VAL A 467 -21.17 -24.38 41.85
C VAL A 467 -22.18 -24.37 43.00
N LYS A 468 -22.12 -23.37 43.89
CA LYS A 468 -23.12 -23.19 44.95
C LYS A 468 -24.52 -22.90 44.40
N SER A 469 -24.63 -22.17 43.29
CA SER A 469 -25.93 -21.88 42.67
C SER A 469 -26.64 -23.12 42.11
N LEU A 470 -25.87 -24.18 41.80
CA LEU A 470 -26.40 -25.48 41.34
C LEU A 470 -26.81 -26.41 42.50
N ALA A 471 -26.63 -26.01 43.77
CA ALA A 471 -26.97 -26.84 44.92
C ALA A 471 -28.49 -27.01 45.06
N TYR A 472 -28.92 -28.22 45.47
CA TYR A 472 -30.33 -28.50 45.70
C TYR A 472 -30.86 -27.81 46.97
N ASP A 473 -31.95 -27.04 46.85
CA ASP A 473 -32.62 -26.42 48.01
C ASP A 473 -33.56 -27.41 48.71
N TYR A 474 -33.07 -27.97 49.82
CA TYR A 474 -33.85 -28.88 50.66
C TYR A 474 -34.98 -28.17 51.42
N ARG A 475 -34.92 -26.85 51.68
CA ARG A 475 -35.86 -26.17 52.58
C ARG A 475 -37.25 -26.05 51.97
N SER A 476 -37.34 -25.59 50.73
CA SER A 476 -38.61 -25.45 50.01
C SER A 476 -39.28 -26.81 49.76
N SER A 477 -38.49 -27.83 49.43
CA SER A 477 -38.98 -29.17 49.09
C SER A 477 -39.43 -29.98 50.31
N LEU A 478 -38.76 -29.81 51.46
CA LEU A 478 -39.19 -30.40 52.74
C LEU A 478 -40.41 -29.68 53.32
N ALA A 479 -40.54 -28.36 53.14
CA ALA A 479 -41.73 -27.61 53.55
C ALA A 479 -42.99 -28.07 52.78
N LEU A 480 -42.86 -28.28 51.46
CA LEU A 480 -43.93 -28.85 50.62
C LEU A 480 -44.29 -30.29 51.03
N LEU A 481 -43.31 -31.13 51.33
CA LEU A 481 -43.54 -32.48 51.85
C LEU A 481 -44.27 -32.43 53.19
N GLY A 482 -43.84 -31.57 54.11
CA GLY A 482 -44.50 -31.37 55.39
C GLY A 482 -45.97 -30.97 55.22
N ALA A 483 -46.24 -29.98 54.37
CA ALA A 483 -47.60 -29.53 54.06
C ALA A 483 -48.47 -30.64 53.45
N ALA A 484 -47.92 -31.43 52.51
CA ALA A 484 -48.63 -32.53 51.87
C ALA A 484 -48.95 -33.67 52.86
N VAL A 485 -48.00 -34.05 53.71
CA VAL A 485 -48.19 -35.08 54.75
C VAL A 485 -49.22 -34.62 55.79
N THR A 486 -49.18 -33.35 56.21
CA THR A 486 -50.19 -32.79 57.12
C THR A 486 -51.58 -32.77 56.48
N ALA A 487 -51.71 -32.40 55.20
CA ALA A 487 -52.98 -32.40 54.48
C ALA A 487 -53.59 -33.82 54.38
N ILE A 488 -52.78 -34.83 54.07
CA ILE A 488 -53.21 -36.24 54.01
C ILE A 488 -53.69 -36.73 55.38
N LEU A 489 -52.96 -36.40 56.45
CA LEU A 489 -53.35 -36.76 57.81
C LEU A 489 -54.69 -36.10 58.20
N VAL A 490 -54.91 -34.82 57.89
CA VAL A 490 -56.15 -34.11 58.22
C VAL A 490 -57.37 -34.69 57.47
N VAL A 491 -57.22 -35.03 56.19
CA VAL A 491 -58.34 -35.54 55.37
C VAL A 491 -58.73 -36.99 55.74
N PHE A 492 -57.75 -37.86 56.01
CA PHE A 492 -58.01 -39.29 56.20
C PHE A 492 -58.14 -39.75 57.65
N LEU A 493 -57.80 -38.90 58.65
CA LEU A 493 -58.02 -39.21 60.08
C LEU A 493 -59.49 -39.48 60.41
N GLY A 494 -60.41 -38.79 59.73
CA GLY A 494 -61.85 -38.93 59.94
C GLY A 494 -62.47 -40.19 59.33
N VAL A 495 -61.71 -40.94 58.52
CA VAL A 495 -62.20 -42.14 57.82
C VAL A 495 -61.64 -43.41 58.45
N HIS A 496 -60.31 -43.54 58.57
CA HIS A 496 -59.66 -44.68 59.22
C HIS A 496 -58.20 -44.38 59.55
N VAL A 497 -57.83 -44.43 60.84
CA VAL A 497 -56.48 -44.07 61.33
C VAL A 497 -55.38 -44.90 60.66
N GLY A 498 -55.60 -46.20 60.49
CA GLY A 498 -54.62 -47.08 59.84
C GLY A 498 -54.38 -46.74 58.36
N PHE A 499 -55.41 -46.24 57.65
CA PHE A 499 -55.27 -45.87 56.24
C PHE A 499 -54.52 -44.55 56.08
N ALA A 500 -54.79 -43.57 56.94
CA ALA A 500 -54.10 -42.28 56.95
C ALA A 500 -52.59 -42.44 57.18
N LEU A 501 -52.18 -43.33 58.09
CA LEU A 501 -50.77 -43.60 58.38
C LEU A 501 -50.05 -44.29 57.20
N ILE A 502 -50.70 -45.28 56.57
CA ILE A 502 -50.12 -45.96 55.40
C ILE A 502 -50.01 -45.01 54.20
N ALA A 503 -51.02 -44.18 53.95
CA ALA A 503 -51.00 -43.19 52.88
C ALA A 503 -49.90 -42.12 53.10
N ALA A 504 -49.74 -41.63 54.33
CA ALA A 504 -48.67 -40.69 54.68
C ALA A 504 -47.26 -41.30 54.51
N LEU A 505 -47.07 -42.56 54.90
CA LEU A 505 -45.80 -43.28 54.71
C LEU A 505 -45.50 -43.54 53.22
N ALA A 506 -46.52 -43.87 52.42
CA ALA A 506 -46.36 -44.08 50.98
C ALA A 506 -45.98 -42.78 50.25
N VAL A 507 -46.62 -41.66 50.59
CA VAL A 507 -46.29 -40.34 50.01
C VAL A 507 -44.92 -39.85 50.51
N GLY A 508 -44.60 -40.05 51.80
CA GLY A 508 -43.28 -39.72 52.33
C GLY A 508 -42.15 -40.55 51.71
N GLY A 509 -42.37 -41.85 51.48
CA GLY A 509 -41.42 -42.74 50.83
C GLY A 509 -41.20 -42.42 49.36
N THR A 510 -42.28 -42.24 48.59
CA THR A 510 -42.19 -41.85 47.17
C THR A 510 -41.56 -40.47 46.98
N TRP A 511 -41.92 -39.50 47.81
CA TRP A 511 -41.31 -38.17 47.77
C TRP A 511 -39.87 -38.17 48.25
N GLY A 512 -39.51 -39.02 49.22
CA GLY A 512 -38.13 -39.22 49.65
C GLY A 512 -37.23 -39.74 48.52
N ILE A 513 -37.73 -40.67 47.70
CA ILE A 513 -37.02 -41.15 46.49
C ILE A 513 -36.88 -40.04 45.45
N VAL A 514 -37.93 -39.24 45.22
CA VAL A 514 -37.86 -38.09 44.30
C VAL A 514 -36.87 -37.03 44.78
N LEU A 515 -36.85 -36.76 46.10
CA LEU A 515 -35.93 -35.83 46.73
C LEU A 515 -34.47 -36.31 46.60
N HIS A 516 -34.24 -37.60 46.83
CA HIS A 516 -32.92 -38.22 46.68
C HIS A 516 -32.44 -38.16 45.23
N ASN A 517 -33.27 -38.55 44.26
CA ASN A 517 -32.92 -38.51 42.84
C ASN A 517 -32.63 -37.07 42.34
N ARG A 518 -33.39 -36.06 42.83
CA ARG A 518 -33.14 -34.65 42.48
C ARG A 518 -31.88 -34.09 43.15
N ALA A 519 -31.63 -34.47 44.40
CA ALA A 519 -30.41 -34.08 45.10
C ALA A 519 -29.17 -34.71 44.47
N ASP A 520 -29.24 -35.98 44.06
CA ASP A 520 -28.16 -36.66 43.37
C ASP A 520 -27.92 -36.06 41.98
N ALA A 521 -28.98 -35.75 41.22
CA ALA A 521 -28.85 -35.02 39.96
C ALA A 521 -28.16 -33.65 40.13
N ALA A 522 -28.48 -32.92 41.20
CA ALA A 522 -27.81 -31.65 41.52
C ALA A 522 -26.33 -31.85 41.90
N ARG A 523 -26.00 -32.90 42.66
CA ARG A 523 -24.60 -33.25 42.99
C ARG A 523 -23.80 -33.61 41.74
N THR A 524 -24.36 -34.44 40.86
CA THR A 524 -23.73 -34.79 39.58
C THR A 524 -23.52 -33.54 38.71
N ALA A 525 -24.50 -32.62 38.66
CA ALA A 525 -24.34 -31.35 37.95
C ALA A 525 -23.23 -30.47 38.55
N GLN A 526 -23.10 -30.43 39.88
CA GLN A 526 -22.00 -29.73 40.56
C GLN A 526 -20.63 -30.34 40.26
N GLU A 527 -20.53 -31.68 40.24
CA GLU A 527 -19.29 -32.39 39.91
C GLU A 527 -18.88 -32.15 38.46
N GLN A 528 -19.82 -32.28 37.51
CA GLN A 528 -19.59 -31.98 36.10
C GLN A 528 -19.17 -30.52 35.89
N ALA A 529 -19.80 -29.58 36.59
CA ALA A 529 -19.43 -28.17 36.53
C ALA A 529 -18.00 -27.93 37.07
N ARG A 530 -17.62 -28.56 38.18
CA ARG A 530 -16.26 -28.48 38.74
C ARG A 530 -15.21 -29.05 37.78
N GLU A 531 -15.49 -30.19 37.16
CA GLU A 531 -14.57 -30.84 36.23
C GLU A 531 -14.42 -30.01 34.94
N LEU A 532 -15.51 -29.49 34.39
CA LEU A 532 -15.45 -28.62 33.21
C LEU A 532 -14.65 -27.33 33.51
N LEU A 533 -14.91 -26.70 34.65
CA LEU A 533 -14.23 -25.48 35.07
C LEU A 533 -12.73 -25.71 35.37
N SER A 534 -12.36 -26.88 35.92
CA SER A 534 -10.95 -27.22 36.15
C SER A 534 -10.20 -27.46 34.84
N ARG A 535 -10.84 -28.06 33.83
CA ARG A 535 -10.28 -28.18 32.47
C ARG A 535 -10.05 -26.80 31.86
N HIS A 536 -11.04 -25.91 31.91
CA HIS A 536 -10.89 -24.54 31.40
C HIS A 536 -9.83 -23.72 32.13
N MET A 537 -9.71 -23.88 33.46
CA MET A 537 -8.62 -23.27 34.22
C MET A 537 -7.26 -23.77 33.74
N THR A 538 -7.11 -25.08 33.52
CA THR A 538 -5.87 -25.67 33.04
C THR A 538 -5.51 -25.15 31.64
N GLU A 539 -6.49 -25.05 30.74
CA GLU A 539 -6.32 -24.45 29.41
C GLU A 539 -5.90 -22.97 29.50
N ALA A 540 -6.52 -22.19 30.38
CA ALA A 540 -6.21 -20.77 30.56
C ALA A 540 -4.81 -20.54 31.13
N ILE A 541 -4.38 -21.35 32.10
CA ILE A 541 -3.00 -21.36 32.59
C ILE A 541 -2.03 -21.75 31.45
N GLY A 542 -2.39 -22.74 30.63
CA GLY A 542 -1.61 -23.11 29.45
C GLY A 542 -1.46 -21.97 28.43
N ARG A 543 -2.53 -21.20 28.19
CA ARG A 543 -2.50 -20.00 27.34
C ARG A 543 -1.63 -18.90 27.96
N LEU A 544 -1.75 -18.63 29.26
CA LEU A 544 -0.92 -17.67 29.98
C LEU A 544 0.57 -18.01 29.88
N ARG A 545 0.94 -19.27 30.18
CA ARG A 545 2.33 -19.75 30.08
C ARG A 545 2.87 -19.61 28.66
N GLY A 546 2.06 -20.01 27.67
CA GLY A 546 2.43 -19.89 26.26
C GLY A 546 2.64 -18.45 25.84
N ALA A 547 1.73 -17.54 26.19
CA ALA A 547 1.86 -16.12 25.86
C ALA A 547 3.03 -15.46 26.60
N HIS A 548 3.33 -15.84 27.85
CA HIS A 548 4.48 -15.32 28.59
C HIS A 548 5.81 -15.79 28.00
N ALA A 549 5.89 -17.05 27.56
CA ALA A 549 7.05 -17.56 26.83
C ALA A 549 7.23 -16.83 25.49
N GLU A 550 6.16 -16.73 24.70
CA GLU A 550 6.19 -15.99 23.42
C GLU A 550 6.52 -14.50 23.62
N LEU A 551 6.12 -13.87 24.73
CA LEU A 551 6.53 -12.50 25.04
C LEU A 551 8.05 -12.40 25.26
N THR A 552 8.63 -13.38 25.95
CA THR A 552 10.08 -13.43 26.18
C THR A 552 10.83 -13.60 24.86
N ASP A 553 10.37 -14.51 24.00
CA ASP A 553 10.93 -14.73 22.67
C ASP A 553 10.76 -13.49 21.78
N TRP A 554 9.60 -12.83 21.83
CA TRP A 554 9.36 -11.58 21.13
C TRP A 554 10.31 -10.47 21.59
N GLN A 555 10.53 -10.32 22.90
CA GLN A 555 11.48 -9.34 23.45
C GLN A 555 12.91 -9.63 22.98
N GLN A 556 13.33 -10.90 22.99
CA GLN A 556 14.65 -11.30 22.50
C GLN A 556 14.82 -10.94 21.03
N GLN A 557 13.83 -11.25 20.19
CA GLN A 557 13.87 -10.93 18.76
C GLN A 557 13.81 -9.43 18.48
N TYR A 558 13.02 -8.67 19.25
CA TYR A 558 12.98 -7.22 19.17
C TYR A 558 14.36 -6.61 19.48
N TRP A 559 15.00 -7.01 20.59
CA TRP A 559 16.32 -6.48 20.94
C TRP A 559 17.40 -6.89 19.95
N ALA A 560 17.35 -8.12 19.43
CA ALA A 560 18.27 -8.58 18.38
C ALA A 560 18.13 -7.72 17.11
N ALA A 561 16.90 -7.46 16.67
CA ALA A 561 16.62 -6.61 15.51
C ALA A 561 17.00 -5.13 15.76
N ASP A 562 16.68 -4.59 16.94
CA ASP A 562 17.04 -3.21 17.31
C ASP A 562 18.55 -2.99 17.39
N PHE A 563 19.32 -4.02 17.78
CA PHE A 563 20.78 -3.94 17.83
C PHE A 563 21.41 -3.71 16.43
N VAL A 564 20.77 -4.20 15.37
CA VAL A 564 21.19 -3.98 13.97
C VAL A 564 21.12 -2.50 13.58
N GLU A 565 20.32 -1.68 14.26
CA GLU A 565 20.24 -0.22 14.04
C GLU A 565 21.61 0.46 14.12
N ALA A 566 22.44 0.06 15.07
CA ALA A 566 23.77 0.65 15.26
C ALA A 566 24.71 0.35 14.08
N GLU A 567 24.60 -0.86 13.53
CA GLU A 567 25.35 -1.27 12.34
C GLU A 567 24.85 -0.51 11.10
N ALA A 568 23.54 -0.40 10.92
CA ALA A 568 22.92 0.39 9.86
C ALA A 568 23.36 1.86 9.91
N ARG A 569 23.34 2.47 11.09
CA ARG A 569 23.81 3.85 11.30
C ARG A 569 25.28 4.02 10.93
N THR A 570 26.13 3.08 11.31
CA THR A 570 27.57 3.10 11.00
C THR A 570 27.82 2.97 9.50
N PHE A 571 27.09 2.06 8.84
CA PHE A 571 27.12 1.92 7.39
C PHE A 571 26.70 3.21 6.68
N ILE A 572 25.56 3.81 7.07
CA ILE A 572 25.08 5.07 6.48
C ILE A 572 26.12 6.18 6.65
N ALA A 573 26.75 6.29 7.83
CA ALA A 573 27.82 7.28 8.05
C ALA A 573 29.03 7.08 7.12
N SER A 574 29.37 5.82 6.78
CA SER A 574 30.50 5.50 5.89
C SER A 574 30.26 5.85 4.41
N LEU A 575 29.01 6.03 3.99
CA LEU A 575 28.66 6.35 2.59
C LEU A 575 29.33 7.64 2.09
N ASN A 576 29.52 8.62 2.98
CA ASN A 576 30.15 9.89 2.62
C ASN A 576 31.64 9.70 2.24
N THR A 577 32.32 8.72 2.84
CA THR A 577 33.73 8.38 2.53
C THR A 577 33.88 7.49 1.28
N ALA A 578 32.83 6.79 0.87
CA ALA A 578 32.84 5.90 -0.30
C ALA A 578 32.84 6.65 -1.65
N THR A 579 32.51 7.95 -1.65
CA THR A 579 32.56 8.81 -2.86
C THR A 579 33.99 8.99 -3.41
N GLY A 580 35.00 8.77 -2.57
CA GLY A 580 36.42 8.78 -2.94
C GLY A 580 36.97 7.45 -3.47
N ALA A 581 36.14 6.41 -3.55
CA ALA A 581 36.58 5.12 -4.08
C ALA A 581 37.00 5.28 -5.56
N PRO A 582 38.13 4.67 -5.96
CA PRO A 582 38.55 4.64 -7.33
C PRO A 582 37.44 4.01 -8.16
N SER A 583 36.99 4.73 -9.18
CA SER A 583 36.05 4.16 -10.13
C SER A 583 36.75 2.98 -10.83
N PRO A 584 36.11 1.84 -11.10
CA PRO A 584 36.71 0.80 -11.94
C PRO A 584 37.13 1.32 -13.33
N PHE A 585 36.66 2.53 -13.70
CA PHE A 585 37.02 3.26 -14.91
C PHE A 585 38.31 4.12 -14.78
N GLU A 586 39.01 4.12 -13.65
CA GLU A 586 40.17 5.02 -13.38
C GLU A 586 41.41 4.79 -14.25
N GLY A 587 41.50 3.67 -14.98
CA GLY A 587 42.71 3.27 -15.72
C GLY A 587 42.67 3.45 -17.23
N ARG A 588 41.53 3.80 -17.86
CA ARG A 588 41.44 3.86 -19.33
C ARG A 588 41.73 5.27 -19.84
N VAL A 589 43.02 5.61 -19.89
CA VAL A 589 43.50 6.62 -20.84
C VAL A 589 43.43 6.00 -22.23
N VAL A 590 42.93 6.75 -23.20
CA VAL A 590 42.94 6.37 -24.62
C VAL A 590 44.38 6.06 -25.00
N GLY A 591 44.68 4.78 -25.25
CA GLY A 591 45.81 4.41 -26.06
C GLY A 591 45.47 4.80 -27.49
N ALA A 592 46.25 5.71 -28.08
CA ALA A 592 46.50 5.59 -29.50
C ALA A 592 47.24 4.25 -29.68
N ASP A 593 46.83 3.47 -30.67
CA ASP A 593 47.36 2.15 -31.07
C ASP A 593 46.66 0.94 -30.42
N ASP A 594 45.63 0.43 -31.11
CA ASP A 594 45.72 -0.83 -31.88
C ASP A 594 44.75 -0.82 -33.08
#